data_AF-A0A1G0KQ04-F1
#
_entry.id   AF-A0A1G0KQ04-F1
#
_cell.length_a   1.000
_cell.length_b   1.000
_cell.length_c   1.000
_cell.angle_alpha   90.00
_cell.angle_beta   90.00
_cell.angle_gamma   90.00
#
_symmetry.space_group_name_H-M   'P 1'
#
loop_
_entity.id
_entity.type
_entity.pdbx_description
1 polymer ?
#
loop_
_entity_poly.entity_id
_entity_poly.type
_entity_poly.pdbx_seq_one_letter_code
_entity_poly.pdbx_strand_id
1 'polypeptide(L)'
;MVRRDVGLIPLLNRPFGQTGLNPGYIKGYVPGVRENGGQYTHGAIWAAMAFAALGDSRLAWELTTLINPANHAKSKEAIATYKVEPYVMAADVYAVAPHTGRGGWSWYTGSAGWMYRLILESLLGLRLEVDRLHIAPCLPEHWLGFTVHYRFRETVYHIGVTQPGPDSPEPPGLTLDGVRQDGTTIALVDDQREHRVTVSAAASSA
;
A
#
# COMPACT_ATOMS: atom_id res chain seq x y z
N MET A 1 -14.05 6.65 -9.48
CA MET A 1 -13.69 5.28 -9.93
C MET A 1 -13.78 4.26 -8.80
N VAL A 2 -13.33 4.57 -7.58
CA VAL A 2 -13.49 3.69 -6.41
C VAL A 2 -14.97 3.41 -6.14
N ARG A 3 -15.33 2.13 -6.01
CA ARG A 3 -16.65 1.63 -5.65
C ARG A 3 -16.66 1.14 -4.21
N ARG A 4 -16.91 2.07 -3.29
CA ARG A 4 -16.87 1.84 -1.83
C ARG A 4 -17.95 0.89 -1.34
N ASP A 5 -19.11 0.89 -1.99
CA ASP A 5 -20.26 0.03 -1.70
C ASP A 5 -19.92 -1.47 -1.74
N VAL A 6 -18.94 -1.85 -2.55
CA VAL A 6 -18.49 -3.23 -2.74
C VAL A 6 -16.99 -3.41 -2.51
N GLY A 7 -16.31 -2.36 -2.05
CA GLY A 7 -14.88 -2.35 -1.76
C GLY A 7 -13.97 -2.66 -2.96
N LEU A 8 -14.27 -2.09 -4.14
CA LEU A 8 -13.51 -2.34 -5.37
C LEU A 8 -12.90 -1.07 -5.97
N ILE A 9 -11.78 -1.25 -6.64
CA ILE A 9 -11.09 -0.24 -7.45
C ILE A 9 -11.01 -0.79 -8.89
N PRO A 10 -12.07 -0.61 -9.70
CA PRO A 10 -12.11 -1.11 -11.07
C PRO A 10 -11.04 -0.45 -11.94
N LEU A 11 -10.49 -1.20 -12.88
CA LEU A 11 -9.51 -0.70 -13.86
C LEU A 11 -10.13 0.36 -14.78
N LEU A 12 -11.43 0.22 -15.08
CA LEU A 12 -12.17 1.11 -15.96
C LEU A 12 -13.48 1.53 -15.30
N ASN A 13 -13.88 2.79 -15.49
CA ASN A 13 -15.17 3.27 -15.01
C ASN A 13 -16.37 2.62 -15.74
N ARG A 14 -16.17 2.26 -17.01
CA ARG A 14 -17.14 1.48 -17.79
C ARG A 14 -16.42 0.39 -18.57
N PRO A 15 -16.86 -0.87 -18.48
CA PRO A 15 -16.29 -1.94 -19.29
C PRO A 15 -16.68 -1.77 -20.76
N PHE A 16 -15.88 -2.34 -21.65
CA PHE A 16 -16.23 -2.51 -23.05
C PHE A 16 -17.30 -3.59 -23.19
N GLY A 17 -18.43 -3.25 -23.81
CA GLY A 17 -19.53 -4.16 -24.10
C GLY A 17 -19.72 -4.36 -25.61
N GLN A 18 -20.97 -4.45 -26.05
CA GLN A 18 -21.34 -4.55 -27.45
C GLN A 18 -21.25 -3.19 -28.16
N THR A 19 -20.04 -2.65 -28.27
CA THR A 19 -19.76 -1.44 -29.06
C THR A 19 -19.12 -1.83 -30.40
N GLY A 20 -19.18 -0.97 -31.41
CA GLY A 20 -18.43 -1.19 -32.68
C GLY A 20 -16.91 -0.99 -32.54
N LEU A 21 -16.44 -0.48 -31.40
CA LEU A 21 -15.03 -0.20 -31.16
C LEU A 21 -14.25 -1.50 -30.90
N ASN A 22 -13.01 -1.55 -31.38
CA ASN A 22 -12.09 -2.68 -31.17
C ASN A 22 -10.87 -2.23 -30.35
N PRO A 23 -10.92 -2.31 -29.01
CA PRO A 23 -9.80 -1.97 -28.12
C PRO A 23 -8.79 -3.11 -27.97
N GLY A 24 -8.87 -4.16 -28.79
CA GLY A 24 -8.06 -5.38 -28.67
C GLY A 24 -8.65 -6.42 -27.70
N TYR A 25 -7.80 -7.32 -27.21
CA TYR A 25 -8.21 -8.52 -26.46
C TYR A 25 -8.97 -8.22 -25.16
N ILE A 26 -8.82 -7.01 -24.59
CA ILE A 26 -9.58 -6.58 -23.41
C ILE A 26 -11.09 -6.76 -23.58
N LYS A 27 -11.63 -6.61 -24.80
CA LYS A 27 -13.06 -6.83 -25.11
C LYS A 27 -13.45 -8.32 -25.17
N GLY A 28 -12.47 -9.23 -25.18
CA GLY A 28 -12.70 -10.68 -25.10
C GLY A 28 -13.18 -11.14 -23.72
N TYR A 29 -12.95 -10.35 -22.67
CA TYR A 29 -13.49 -10.62 -21.34
C TYR A 29 -14.93 -10.12 -21.18
N VAL A 30 -15.70 -10.82 -20.36
CA VAL A 30 -17.03 -10.38 -19.92
C VAL A 30 -16.91 -9.01 -19.24
N PRO A 31 -17.83 -8.06 -19.51
CA PRO A 31 -17.86 -6.77 -18.83
C PRO A 31 -17.87 -6.90 -17.30
N GLY A 32 -16.94 -6.21 -16.63
CA GLY A 32 -16.72 -6.24 -15.18
C GLY A 32 -15.84 -7.39 -14.67
N VAL A 33 -15.18 -8.12 -15.58
CA VAL A 33 -14.26 -9.22 -15.24
C VAL A 33 -12.84 -8.87 -15.70
N ARG A 34 -11.85 -9.18 -14.85
CA ARG A 34 -10.42 -8.96 -15.10
C ARG A 34 -10.13 -7.56 -15.66
N GLU A 35 -9.42 -7.46 -16.78
CA GLU A 35 -9.02 -6.20 -17.40
C GLU A 35 -10.23 -5.41 -17.95
N ASN A 36 -11.34 -6.07 -18.27
CA ASN A 36 -12.52 -5.40 -18.81
C ASN A 36 -13.42 -4.83 -17.71
N GLY A 37 -12.90 -3.91 -16.90
CA GLY A 37 -13.67 -3.22 -15.86
C GLY A 37 -13.86 -4.02 -14.56
N GLY A 38 -13.17 -5.14 -14.38
CA GLY A 38 -12.90 -5.69 -13.04
C GLY A 38 -11.84 -4.87 -12.31
N GLN A 39 -11.55 -5.22 -11.06
CA GLN A 39 -10.35 -4.72 -10.38
C GLN A 39 -9.15 -5.51 -10.88
N TYR A 40 -8.18 -4.82 -11.47
CA TYR A 40 -6.84 -5.35 -11.68
C TYR A 40 -5.99 -4.91 -10.48
N THR A 41 -5.75 -5.81 -9.52
CA THR A 41 -5.23 -5.46 -8.18
C THR A 41 -3.87 -4.77 -8.25
N HIS A 42 -3.04 -5.15 -9.22
CA HIS A 42 -1.77 -4.46 -9.49
C HIS A 42 -1.96 -2.97 -9.81
N GLY A 43 -2.89 -2.63 -10.71
CA GLY A 43 -3.21 -1.23 -11.03
C GLY A 43 -3.88 -0.49 -9.86
N ALA A 44 -4.70 -1.19 -9.07
CA ALA A 44 -5.30 -0.64 -7.86
C ALA A 44 -4.24 -0.27 -6.81
N ILE A 45 -3.20 -1.10 -6.64
CA ILE A 45 -2.06 -0.81 -5.76
C ILE A 45 -1.32 0.44 -6.23
N TRP A 46 -1.07 0.59 -7.54
CA TRP A 46 -0.45 1.80 -8.06
C TRP A 46 -1.26 3.06 -7.80
N ALA A 47 -2.60 2.97 -7.84
CA ALA A 47 -3.45 4.10 -7.47
C ALA A 47 -3.22 4.49 -5.99
N ALA A 48 -3.14 3.51 -5.08
CA ALA A 48 -2.82 3.78 -3.67
C ALA A 48 -1.41 4.40 -3.50
N MET A 49 -0.41 3.89 -4.22
CA MET A 49 0.94 4.46 -4.23
C MET A 49 0.97 5.90 -4.74
N ALA A 50 0.14 6.22 -5.75
CA ALA A 50 0.04 7.56 -6.30
C ALA A 50 -0.55 8.55 -5.29
N PHE A 51 -1.58 8.16 -4.53
CA PHE A 51 -2.13 9.01 -3.47
C PHE A 51 -1.12 9.22 -2.32
N ALA A 52 -0.37 8.17 -1.96
CA ALA A 52 0.72 8.31 -0.99
C ALA A 52 1.79 9.31 -1.49
N ALA A 53 2.18 9.23 -2.77
CA ALA A 53 3.14 10.16 -3.37
C ALA A 53 2.62 11.61 -3.44
N LEU A 54 1.30 11.81 -3.50
CA LEU A 54 0.65 13.13 -3.43
C LEU A 54 0.48 13.63 -1.99
N GLY A 55 0.78 12.82 -0.97
CA GLY A 55 0.58 13.14 0.44
C GLY A 55 -0.84 12.90 0.95
N ASP A 56 -1.76 12.38 0.14
CA ASP A 56 -3.13 12.02 0.58
C ASP A 56 -3.11 10.67 1.32
N SER A 57 -2.63 10.71 2.56
CA SER A 57 -2.52 9.53 3.41
C SER A 57 -3.87 8.86 3.64
N ARG A 58 -4.93 9.65 3.85
CA ARG A 58 -6.28 9.15 4.07
C ARG A 58 -6.72 8.25 2.91
N LEU A 59 -6.59 8.70 1.67
CA LEU A 59 -7.00 7.92 0.52
C LEU A 59 -6.03 6.77 0.24
N ALA A 60 -4.72 6.95 0.43
CA ALA A 60 -3.75 5.87 0.28
C ALA A 60 -4.07 4.68 1.20
N TRP A 61 -4.35 4.93 2.48
CA TRP A 61 -4.71 3.89 3.45
C TRP A 61 -6.12 3.32 3.24
N GLU A 62 -7.07 4.14 2.78
CA GLU A 62 -8.40 3.66 2.39
C GLU A 62 -8.28 2.62 1.26
N LEU A 63 -7.59 2.94 0.17
CA LEU A 63 -7.42 2.02 -0.96
C LEU A 63 -6.65 0.76 -0.56
N THR A 64 -5.59 0.91 0.24
CA THR A 64 -4.83 -0.23 0.78
C THR A 64 -5.72 -1.16 1.60
N THR A 65 -6.63 -0.60 2.39
CA THR A 65 -7.61 -1.36 3.18
C THR A 65 -8.58 -2.11 2.28
N LEU A 66 -9.05 -1.50 1.19
CA LEU A 66 -9.93 -2.16 0.21
C LEU A 66 -9.23 -3.30 -0.53
N ILE A 67 -7.92 -3.19 -0.77
CA ILE A 67 -7.12 -4.18 -1.50
C ILE A 67 -6.70 -5.36 -0.62
N ASN A 68 -6.49 -5.14 0.68
CA ASN A 68 -5.88 -6.13 1.57
C ASN A 68 -6.77 -7.39 1.72
N PRO A 69 -6.28 -8.59 1.33
CA PRO A 69 -7.05 -9.84 1.34
C PRO A 69 -7.59 -10.20 2.73
N ALA A 70 -6.89 -9.81 3.80
CA ALA A 70 -7.33 -10.07 5.17
C ALA A 70 -8.66 -9.35 5.51
N ASN A 71 -8.92 -8.19 4.88
CA ASN A 71 -10.15 -7.45 5.09
C ASN A 71 -11.37 -8.13 4.42
N HIS A 72 -11.16 -9.05 3.48
CA HIS A 72 -12.21 -9.86 2.86
C HIS A 72 -12.58 -11.11 3.69
N ALA A 73 -11.94 -11.32 4.85
CA ALA A 73 -12.23 -12.44 5.76
C ALA A 73 -12.76 -12.02 7.14
N LYS A 74 -13.31 -10.81 7.25
CA LYS A 74 -13.87 -10.29 8.52
C LYS A 74 -15.18 -10.96 8.95
N SER A 75 -15.85 -11.69 8.05
CA SER A 75 -17.07 -12.45 8.35
C SER A 75 -17.20 -13.67 7.43
N LYS A 76 -18.09 -14.61 7.78
CA LYS A 76 -18.37 -15.79 6.94
C LYS A 76 -18.92 -15.40 5.58
N GLU A 77 -19.76 -14.37 5.53
CA GLU A 77 -20.39 -13.83 4.33
C GLU A 77 -19.36 -13.18 3.41
N ALA A 78 -18.40 -12.45 3.99
CA ALA A 78 -17.29 -11.86 3.24
C ALA A 78 -16.41 -12.95 2.61
N ILE A 79 -16.07 -14.00 3.35
CA ILE A 79 -15.32 -15.16 2.83
C ILE A 79 -16.11 -15.86 1.71
N ALA A 80 -17.42 -16.07 1.91
CA ALA A 80 -18.29 -16.68 0.91
C ALA A 80 -18.42 -15.84 -0.37
N THR A 81 -18.20 -14.53 -0.29
CA THR A 81 -18.13 -13.62 -1.43
C THR A 81 -16.77 -13.67 -2.12
N TYR A 82 -15.68 -13.54 -1.34
CA TYR A 82 -14.31 -13.46 -1.86
C TYR A 82 -13.85 -14.77 -2.52
N LYS A 83 -14.21 -15.93 -1.95
CA LYS A 83 -13.99 -17.29 -2.50
C LYS A 83 -12.55 -17.66 -2.88
N VAL A 84 -11.56 -16.88 -2.46
CA VAL A 84 -10.13 -17.20 -2.56
C VAL A 84 -9.46 -16.98 -1.20
N GLU A 85 -8.18 -17.33 -1.11
CA GLU A 85 -7.41 -17.29 0.13
C GLU A 85 -7.25 -15.85 0.67
N PRO A 86 -7.68 -15.56 1.91
CA PRO A 86 -7.62 -14.19 2.48
C PRO A 86 -6.25 -13.83 3.07
N TYR A 87 -5.21 -14.61 2.77
CA TYR A 87 -3.84 -14.43 3.26
C TYR A 87 -2.81 -14.32 2.13
N VAL A 88 -3.25 -14.38 0.86
CA VAL A 88 -2.43 -14.09 -0.31
C VAL A 88 -3.14 -13.10 -1.24
N MET A 89 -2.38 -12.40 -2.06
CA MET A 89 -2.94 -11.43 -3.01
C MET A 89 -3.66 -12.14 -4.17
N ALA A 90 -4.84 -11.64 -4.53
CA ALA A 90 -5.51 -11.95 -5.78
C ALA A 90 -5.03 -11.00 -6.89
N ALA A 91 -4.84 -11.51 -8.12
CA ALA A 91 -4.49 -10.67 -9.27
C ALA A 91 -5.65 -9.75 -9.68
N ASP A 92 -6.87 -10.24 -9.51
CA ASP A 92 -8.08 -9.54 -9.91
C ASP A 92 -9.27 -9.83 -8.99
N VAL A 93 -10.23 -8.91 -8.96
CA VAL A 93 -11.49 -9.06 -8.23
C VAL A 93 -12.64 -8.63 -9.15
N TYR A 94 -13.65 -9.49 -9.28
CA TYR A 94 -14.75 -9.25 -10.22
C TYR A 94 -15.69 -8.16 -9.73
N ALA A 95 -16.18 -7.34 -10.66
CA ALA A 95 -17.04 -6.18 -10.37
C ALA A 95 -18.49 -6.34 -10.87
N VAL A 96 -18.83 -7.51 -11.44
CA VAL A 96 -20.12 -7.80 -12.08
C VAL A 96 -20.90 -8.88 -11.34
N ALA A 97 -22.22 -8.69 -11.23
CA ALA A 97 -23.13 -9.67 -10.65
C ALA A 97 -23.19 -10.96 -11.49
N PRO A 98 -23.37 -12.14 -10.86
CA PRO A 98 -23.52 -12.39 -9.43
C PRO A 98 -22.18 -12.61 -8.70
N HIS A 99 -21.06 -12.16 -9.27
CA HIS A 99 -19.72 -12.45 -8.80
C HIS A 99 -18.98 -11.23 -8.23
N THR A 100 -19.68 -10.11 -8.01
CA THR A 100 -19.10 -8.90 -7.43
C THR A 100 -18.38 -9.21 -6.12
N GLY A 101 -17.11 -8.79 -6.01
CA GLY A 101 -16.27 -9.01 -4.84
C GLY A 101 -15.55 -10.37 -4.80
N ARG A 102 -15.82 -11.27 -5.76
CA ARG A 102 -15.12 -12.55 -5.87
C ARG A 102 -13.69 -12.35 -6.38
N GLY A 103 -12.72 -12.87 -5.65
CA GLY A 103 -11.33 -12.91 -6.08
C GLY A 103 -11.11 -13.88 -7.25
N GLY A 104 -10.24 -13.49 -8.16
CA GLY A 104 -9.66 -14.32 -9.21
C GLY A 104 -8.18 -14.61 -8.94
N TRP A 105 -7.62 -15.57 -9.69
CA TRP A 105 -6.18 -15.90 -9.78
C TRP A 105 -5.30 -15.44 -8.60
N SER A 106 -5.16 -16.27 -7.57
CA SER A 106 -4.32 -16.00 -6.39
C SER A 106 -2.88 -16.53 -6.55
N TRP A 107 -2.02 -16.22 -5.57
CA TRP A 107 -0.62 -16.66 -5.47
C TRP A 107 0.33 -16.10 -6.54
N TYR A 108 0.19 -16.55 -7.79
CA TYR A 108 1.14 -16.24 -8.86
C TYR A 108 0.77 -14.92 -9.54
N THR A 109 0.98 -13.83 -8.82
CA THR A 109 0.70 -12.47 -9.28
C THR A 109 1.73 -11.47 -8.77
N GLY A 110 2.10 -10.51 -9.63
CA GLY A 110 2.94 -9.37 -9.24
C GLY A 110 2.31 -8.48 -8.17
N SER A 111 1.00 -8.60 -7.93
CA SER A 111 0.30 -7.85 -6.87
C SER A 111 0.90 -8.08 -5.49
N ALA A 112 1.45 -9.26 -5.20
CA ALA A 112 2.14 -9.52 -3.94
C ALA A 112 3.38 -8.63 -3.77
N GLY A 113 4.23 -8.54 -4.79
CA GLY A 113 5.42 -7.67 -4.78
C GLY A 113 5.05 -6.19 -4.70
N TRP A 114 4.03 -5.76 -5.44
CA TRP A 114 3.59 -4.36 -5.38
C TRP A 114 2.93 -3.99 -4.06
N MET A 115 2.16 -4.90 -3.44
CA MET A 115 1.59 -4.66 -2.12
C MET A 115 2.69 -4.50 -1.07
N TYR A 116 3.74 -5.32 -1.15
CA TYR A 116 4.91 -5.20 -0.27
C TYR A 116 5.61 -3.85 -0.42
N ARG A 117 5.82 -3.39 -1.66
CA ARG A 117 6.41 -2.07 -1.94
C ARG A 117 5.49 -0.91 -1.53
N LEU A 118 4.18 -1.01 -1.75
CA LEU A 118 3.20 -0.03 -1.26
C LEU A 118 3.33 0.13 0.25
N ILE A 119 3.31 -0.98 1.00
CA ILE A 119 3.39 -0.94 2.46
C ILE A 119 4.74 -0.35 2.91
N LEU A 120 5.88 -0.91 2.47
CA LEU A 120 7.18 -0.49 2.98
C LEU A 120 7.63 0.86 2.44
N GLU A 121 7.56 1.06 1.13
CA GLU A 121 8.18 2.22 0.47
C GLU A 121 7.24 3.43 0.44
N SER A 122 5.95 3.23 0.18
CA SER A 122 5.01 4.35 0.00
C SER A 122 4.28 4.75 1.28
N LEU A 123 3.86 3.79 2.10
CA LEU A 123 3.10 4.07 3.32
C LEU A 123 4.02 4.24 4.54
N LEU A 124 4.87 3.25 4.83
CA LEU A 124 5.84 3.35 5.91
C LEU A 124 7.05 4.20 5.52
N GLY A 125 7.24 4.47 4.22
CA GLY A 125 8.18 5.48 3.73
C GLY A 125 9.65 5.06 3.69
N LEU A 126 9.96 3.75 3.75
CA LEU A 126 11.33 3.24 3.76
C LEU A 126 11.81 2.96 2.35
N ARG A 127 12.78 3.73 1.85
CA ARG A 127 13.33 3.58 0.50
C ARG A 127 14.85 3.53 0.53
N LEU A 128 15.40 2.39 0.12
CA LEU A 128 16.84 2.18 0.03
C LEU A 128 17.36 2.66 -1.33
N GLU A 129 18.34 3.54 -1.32
CA GLU A 129 19.15 3.92 -2.48
C GLU A 129 20.62 3.57 -2.19
N VAL A 130 21.09 2.45 -2.76
CA VAL A 130 22.44 1.92 -2.50
C VAL A 130 22.62 1.59 -1.01
N ASP A 131 23.25 2.47 -0.25
CA ASP A 131 23.54 2.37 1.18
C ASP A 131 22.84 3.49 1.97
N ARG A 132 21.90 4.21 1.36
CA ARG A 132 21.16 5.31 1.98
C ARG A 132 19.70 4.94 2.15
N LEU A 133 19.23 4.95 3.39
CA LEU A 133 17.82 4.72 3.71
C LEU A 133 17.11 6.05 3.89
N HIS A 134 16.21 6.35 2.97
CA HIS A 134 15.26 7.46 3.06
C HIS A 134 14.07 7.01 3.90
N ILE A 135 13.62 7.86 4.82
CA ILE A 135 12.48 7.61 5.71
C ILE A 135 11.51 8.78 5.64
N ALA A 136 10.44 8.62 4.86
CA ALA A 136 9.40 9.63 4.65
C ALA A 136 8.02 8.98 4.79
N PRO A 137 7.54 8.77 6.02
CA PRO A 137 6.33 7.99 6.27
C PRO A 137 5.07 8.77 5.86
N CYS A 138 4.11 8.07 5.26
CA CYS A 138 2.78 8.57 4.89
C CYS A 138 1.75 7.85 5.78
N LEU A 139 1.64 8.27 7.04
CA LEU A 139 0.82 7.60 8.04
C LEU A 139 -0.61 8.13 8.06
N PRO A 140 -1.59 7.31 8.47
CA PRO A 140 -2.94 7.81 8.70
C PRO A 140 -2.95 8.59 10.02
N GLU A 141 -3.83 9.58 10.12
CA GLU A 141 -3.89 10.52 11.26
C GLU A 141 -4.01 9.83 12.64
N HIS A 142 -4.72 8.70 12.69
CA HIS A 142 -4.97 7.97 13.94
C HIS A 142 -3.78 7.14 14.44
N TRP A 143 -2.68 7.04 13.69
CA TRP A 143 -1.46 6.36 14.15
C TRP A 143 -0.59 7.31 14.96
N LEU A 144 -0.12 6.86 16.13
CA LEU A 144 0.89 7.58 16.92
C LEU A 144 2.31 7.37 16.39
N GLY A 145 2.52 6.34 15.57
CA GLY A 145 3.82 5.91 15.11
C GLY A 145 3.90 4.41 14.87
N PHE A 146 5.09 3.92 14.53
CA PHE A 146 5.38 2.51 14.35
C PHE A 146 6.86 2.23 14.59
N THR A 147 7.21 0.96 14.74
CA THR A 147 8.60 0.50 14.81
C THR A 147 8.87 -0.51 13.69
N VAL A 148 10.00 -0.36 13.00
CA VAL A 148 10.52 -1.33 12.03
C VAL A 148 11.92 -1.76 12.46
N HIS A 149 12.16 -3.07 12.46
CA HIS A 149 13.49 -3.63 12.54
C HIS A 149 13.97 -3.90 11.12
N TYR A 150 14.87 -3.05 10.64
CA TYR A 150 15.41 -3.11 9.29
C TYR A 150 16.80 -3.71 9.34
N ARG A 151 17.07 -4.72 8.52
CA ARG A 151 18.40 -5.33 8.44
C ARG A 151 19.09 -4.91 7.14
N PHE A 152 20.21 -4.21 7.28
CA PHE A 152 21.12 -3.92 6.19
C PHE A 152 22.31 -4.88 6.28
N ARG A 153 22.34 -5.88 5.40
CA ARG A 153 23.33 -6.98 5.45
C ARG A 153 23.30 -7.68 6.82
N GLU A 154 24.35 -7.59 7.63
CA GLU A 154 24.41 -8.21 8.95
C GLU A 154 24.12 -7.23 10.09
N THR A 155 23.79 -5.98 9.76
CA THR A 155 23.60 -4.88 10.73
C THR A 155 22.12 -4.55 10.87
N VAL A 156 21.64 -4.44 12.11
CA VAL A 156 20.23 -4.21 12.43
C VAL A 156 19.99 -2.76 12.87
N TYR A 157 19.00 -2.14 12.25
CA TYR A 157 18.50 -0.81 12.56
C TYR A 157 17.12 -0.92 13.21
N HIS A 158 17.00 -0.42 14.43
CA HIS A 158 15.74 -0.29 15.17
C HIS A 158 15.17 1.09 14.89
N ILE A 159 14.24 1.17 13.94
CA ILE A 159 13.68 2.42 13.43
C ILE A 159 12.35 2.67 14.13
N GLY A 160 12.32 3.62 15.06
CA GLY A 160 11.10 4.12 15.69
C GLY A 160 10.64 5.39 14.99
N VAL A 161 9.41 5.39 14.47
CA VAL A 161 8.77 6.55 13.87
C VAL A 161 7.62 7.00 14.75
N THR A 162 7.56 8.28 15.09
CA THR A 162 6.44 8.91 15.79
C THR A 162 5.75 9.90 14.85
N GLN A 163 4.42 9.95 14.94
CA GLN A 163 3.60 10.99 14.33
C GLN A 163 3.11 11.89 15.47
N PRO A 164 3.83 12.99 15.75
CA PRO A 164 3.39 13.94 16.76
C PRO A 164 2.02 14.53 16.40
N GLY A 165 1.18 14.73 17.42
CA GLY A 165 -0.06 15.48 17.26
C GLY A 165 0.21 16.96 16.91
N PRO A 166 -0.82 17.70 16.48
CA PRO A 166 -0.69 19.09 16.03
C PRO A 166 -0.09 20.04 17.08
N ASP A 167 -0.25 19.73 18.37
CA ASP A 167 0.26 20.55 19.49
C ASP A 167 1.62 20.08 20.03
N SER A 168 2.29 19.14 19.35
CA SER A 168 3.58 18.65 19.83
C SER A 168 4.66 19.74 19.73
N PRO A 169 5.41 20.02 20.81
CA PRO A 169 6.47 21.02 20.79
C PRO A 169 7.74 20.53 20.06
N GLU A 170 7.83 19.23 19.78
CA GLU A 170 9.02 18.65 19.14
C GLU A 170 9.00 18.87 17.61
N PRO A 171 10.01 19.56 17.05
CA PRO A 171 10.09 19.74 15.62
C PRO A 171 10.36 18.40 14.92
N PRO A 172 9.84 18.21 13.70
CA PRO A 172 10.16 17.03 12.88
C PRO A 172 11.66 16.84 12.74
N GLY A 173 12.11 15.59 12.66
CA GLY A 173 13.53 15.29 12.60
C GLY A 173 13.87 13.82 12.65
N LEU A 174 15.14 13.56 12.40
CA LEU A 174 15.72 12.23 12.40
C LEU A 174 16.99 12.21 13.25
N THR A 175 17.15 11.17 14.08
CA THR A 175 18.39 10.88 14.79
C THR A 175 18.86 9.45 14.50
N LEU A 176 20.18 9.27 14.45
CA LEU A 176 20.85 7.97 14.40
C LEU A 176 21.77 7.90 15.62
N ASP A 177 21.51 6.92 16.50
CA ASP A 177 22.22 6.73 17.77
C ASP A 177 22.29 8.01 18.64
N GLY A 178 21.20 8.77 18.63
CA GLY A 178 21.07 10.04 19.35
C GLY A 178 21.69 11.25 18.63
N VAL A 179 22.39 11.06 17.51
CA VAL A 179 22.97 12.14 16.71
C VAL A 179 21.97 12.61 15.67
N ARG A 180 21.63 13.91 15.69
CA ARG A 180 20.76 14.55 14.70
C ARG A 180 21.34 14.39 13.29
N GLN A 181 20.48 14.04 12.35
CA GLN A 181 20.81 13.95 10.93
C GLN A 181 20.16 15.11 10.16
N ASP A 182 20.80 15.50 9.06
CA ASP A 182 20.25 16.49 8.14
C ASP A 182 19.26 15.80 7.18
N GLY A 183 18.02 16.31 7.13
CA GLY A 183 16.96 15.75 6.30
C GLY A 183 16.36 14.45 6.85
N THR A 184 15.98 13.55 5.94
CA THR A 184 15.19 12.33 6.22
C THR A 184 15.93 11.05 5.82
N THR A 185 17.25 11.12 5.67
CA THR A 185 18.07 10.02 5.15
C THR A 185 19.17 9.65 6.14
N ILE A 186 19.44 8.36 6.29
CA ILE A 186 20.61 7.84 7.00
C ILE A 186 21.51 7.06 6.06
N ALA A 187 22.82 7.16 6.28
CA ALA A 187 23.78 6.23 5.70
C ALA A 187 23.77 4.95 6.53
N LEU A 188 23.63 3.81 5.86
CA LEU A 188 23.69 2.50 6.47
C LEU A 188 25.14 1.98 6.40
N VAL A 189 25.58 1.38 7.49
CA VAL A 189 26.88 0.74 7.62
C VAL A 189 26.67 -0.73 7.96
N ASP A 190 27.64 -1.56 7.59
CA ASP A 190 27.63 -2.99 7.89
C ASP A 190 28.69 -3.32 8.95
N ASP A 191 28.52 -2.77 10.16
CA ASP A 191 29.49 -2.88 11.26
C ASP A 191 29.10 -3.95 12.31
N GLN A 192 27.98 -4.65 12.08
CA GLN A 192 27.41 -5.68 12.94
C GLN A 192 27.01 -5.19 14.34
N ARG A 193 26.79 -3.87 14.49
CA ARG A 193 26.24 -3.28 15.70
C ARG A 193 24.76 -2.97 15.51
N GLU A 194 24.03 -2.96 16.60
CA GLU A 194 22.66 -2.46 16.56
C GLU A 194 22.67 -0.94 16.55
N HIS A 195 21.90 -0.35 15.63
CA HIS A 195 21.69 1.08 15.54
C HIS A 195 20.26 1.44 15.88
N ARG A 196 20.07 2.57 16.57
CA ARG A 196 18.75 3.12 16.86
C ARG A 196 18.49 4.35 16.01
N VAL A 197 17.38 4.32 15.28
CA VAL A 197 16.91 5.45 14.49
C VAL A 197 15.61 5.94 15.07
N THR A 198 15.53 7.23 15.40
CA THR A 198 14.28 7.87 15.83
C THR A 198 13.87 8.89 14.80
N VAL A 199 12.63 8.82 14.34
CA VAL A 199 12.04 9.75 13.37
C VAL A 199 10.81 10.38 13.99
N SER A 200 10.76 11.69 14.05
CA SER A 200 9.55 12.47 14.31
C SER A 200 9.04 12.99 12.98
N ALA A 201 7.92 12.44 12.49
CA ALA A 201 7.34 12.82 11.22
C ALA A 201 6.75 14.23 11.28
N ALA A 202 6.74 14.93 10.14
CA ALA A 202 5.96 16.17 10.03
C ALA A 202 4.46 15.84 10.11
N ALA A 203 3.68 16.72 10.74
CA ALA A 203 2.23 16.60 10.71
C ALA A 203 1.75 16.58 9.25
N SER A 204 0.92 15.59 8.89
CA SER A 204 0.32 15.55 7.55
C SER A 204 -0.55 16.79 7.35
N SER A 205 -0.33 17.52 6.25
CA SER A 205 -1.22 18.62 5.85
C SER A 205 -2.48 18.01 5.24
N ALA A 206 -3.64 18.41 5.77
CA ALA A 206 -4.96 18.00 5.28
C ALA A 206 -5.34 18.67 3.95
#